data_AF-A0A1I3PBY3-F1
#
_entry.id   AF-A0A1I3PBY3-F1
#
_cell.length_a   1.000
_cell.length_b   1.000
_cell.length_c   1.000
_cell.angle_alpha   90.00
_cell.angle_beta   90.00
_cell.angle_gamma   90.00
#
_symmetry.space_group_name_H-M   'P 1'
#
loop_
_entity.id
_entity.type
_entity.pdbx_description
1 polymer ?
#
loop_
_entity_poly.entity_id
_entity_poly.type
_entity_poly.pdbx_seq_one_letter_code
_entity_poly.pdbx_strand_id
1 'polypeptide(L)'
;MAAPFHVQLKKNWNHLKKIFRFWKILIVERRIPDWQLIKCDSYIERRLYQALKREGYRVKTQYRIRGYDVDIVIPRYRLAIECDGRQWHRSSEQKKRDRRKSAKIAKAGWKVMRFTGKEINNNIARCIQKVNDYTGKY
;
A
#
# COMPACT_ATOMS: atom_id res chain seq x y z
N MET A 1 -1.19 13.25 -19.98
CA MET A 1 0.29 13.33 -20.12
C MET A 1 0.89 12.03 -19.61
N ALA A 2 1.67 11.34 -20.45
CA ALA A 2 2.42 10.15 -20.06
C ALA A 2 3.52 10.52 -19.04
N ALA A 3 3.91 9.57 -18.19
CA ALA A 3 5.04 9.79 -17.28
C ALA A 3 6.35 9.90 -18.09
N PRO A 4 7.35 10.67 -17.63
CA PRO A 4 8.65 10.77 -18.30
C PRO A 4 9.29 9.40 -18.51
N PHE A 5 10.04 9.22 -19.60
CA PHE A 5 10.68 7.95 -19.98
C PHE A 5 11.52 7.33 -18.84
N HIS A 6 12.32 8.14 -18.14
CA HIS A 6 13.13 7.67 -17.00
C HIS A 6 12.29 7.12 -15.83
N VAL A 7 11.07 7.64 -15.62
CA VAL A 7 10.13 7.14 -14.60
C VAL A 7 9.57 5.79 -15.01
N GLN A 8 9.26 5.60 -16.30
CA GLN A 8 8.78 4.33 -16.84
C GLN A 8 9.87 3.25 -16.75
N LEU A 9 11.11 3.56 -17.16
CA LEU A 9 12.25 2.65 -17.02
C LEU A 9 12.48 2.19 -15.58
N LYS A 10 12.46 3.12 -14.61
CA LYS A 10 12.62 2.78 -13.19
C LYS A 10 11.50 1.88 -12.67
N LYS A 11 10.25 2.12 -13.09
CA LYS A 11 9.11 1.25 -12.76
C LYS A 11 9.28 -0.16 -13.33
N ASN A 12 9.70 -0.27 -14.58
CA ASN A 12 9.94 -1.56 -15.24
C ASN A 12 11.06 -2.34 -14.52
N TRP A 13 12.16 -1.67 -14.17
CA TRP A 13 13.25 -2.29 -13.42
C TRP A 13 12.83 -2.78 -12.03
N ASN A 14 12.06 -1.98 -11.29
CA ASN A 14 11.51 -2.41 -10.00
C ASN A 14 10.57 -3.61 -10.14
N HIS A 15 9.80 -3.70 -11.22
CA HIS A 15 8.95 -4.85 -11.49
C HIS A 15 9.77 -6.12 -11.77
N LEU A 16 10.83 -6.02 -12.59
CA LEU A 16 11.77 -7.12 -12.84
C LEU A 16 12.43 -7.62 -11.55
N LYS A 17 12.86 -6.71 -10.65
CA LYS A 17 13.37 -7.09 -9.32
C LYS A 17 12.35 -7.87 -8.50
N LYS A 18 11.06 -7.50 -8.57
CA LYS A 18 9.97 -8.22 -7.89
C LYS A 18 9.77 -9.62 -8.47
N ILE A 19 9.87 -9.78 -9.80
CA ILE A 19 9.84 -11.09 -10.48
C ILE A 19 11.02 -11.95 -10.04
N PHE A 20 12.25 -11.42 -10.08
CA PHE A 20 13.43 -12.15 -9.62
C PHE A 20 13.29 -12.60 -8.16
N ARG A 21 12.80 -11.71 -7.29
CA ARG A 21 12.52 -12.04 -5.89
C ARG A 21 11.51 -13.16 -5.73
N PHE A 22 10.45 -13.16 -6.54
CA PHE A 22 9.45 -14.23 -6.53
C PHE A 22 10.08 -15.58 -6.88
N TRP A 23 10.85 -15.64 -7.97
CA TRP A 23 11.53 -16.86 -8.38
C TRP A 23 12.56 -17.34 -7.37
N LYS A 24 13.31 -16.42 -6.75
CA LYS A 24 14.22 -16.75 -5.65
C LYS A 24 13.46 -17.44 -4.50
N ILE A 25 12.34 -16.89 -4.05
CA ILE A 25 11.55 -17.49 -2.96
C ILE A 25 10.99 -18.86 -3.38
N LEU A 26 10.47 -18.97 -4.60
CA LEU A 26 9.85 -20.21 -5.07
C LEU A 26 10.87 -21.35 -5.22
N ILE A 27 12.00 -21.09 -5.87
CA ILE A 27 12.98 -22.13 -6.23
C ILE A 27 13.96 -22.39 -5.08
N VAL A 28 14.47 -21.34 -4.45
CA VAL A 28 15.53 -21.44 -3.43
C VAL A 28 14.93 -21.69 -2.05
N GLU A 29 13.93 -20.91 -1.64
CA GLU A 29 13.30 -21.07 -0.32
C GLU A 29 12.20 -22.15 -0.31
N ARG A 30 11.88 -22.76 -1.46
CA ARG A 30 10.88 -23.83 -1.62
C ARG A 30 9.52 -23.49 -0.99
N ARG A 31 9.12 -22.22 -1.05
CA ARG A 31 7.87 -21.70 -0.48
C ARG A 31 7.06 -20.97 -1.54
N ILE A 32 5.73 -21.13 -1.53
CA ILE A 32 4.83 -20.37 -2.39
C ILE A 32 4.91 -18.88 -2.02
N PRO A 33 5.39 -17.99 -2.92
CA PRO A 33 5.57 -16.59 -2.59
C PRO A 33 4.24 -15.84 -2.56
N ASP A 34 4.05 -14.97 -1.56
CA ASP A 34 2.93 -14.04 -1.55
C ASP A 34 3.24 -12.83 -2.46
N TRP A 35 2.65 -12.81 -3.66
CA TRP A 35 2.86 -11.73 -4.63
C TRP A 35 2.41 -10.35 -4.13
N GLN A 36 1.36 -10.28 -3.30
CA GLN A 36 0.93 -9.00 -2.72
C GLN A 36 1.98 -8.49 -1.73
N LEU A 37 2.56 -9.36 -0.91
CA LEU A 37 3.65 -9.00 0.01
C LEU A 37 4.93 -8.59 -0.73
N ILE A 38 5.23 -9.21 -1.88
CA ILE A 38 6.38 -8.85 -2.72
C ILE A 38 6.22 -7.46 -3.33
N LYS A 39 4.98 -7.07 -3.67
CA LYS A 39 4.68 -5.76 -4.25
C LYS A 39 4.85 -4.60 -3.26
N CYS A 40 4.80 -4.82 -1.95
CA CYS A 40 5.05 -3.77 -0.95
C CYS A 40 6.46 -3.18 -1.11
N ASP A 41 6.55 -1.85 -1.13
CA ASP A 41 7.79 -1.12 -1.38
C ASP A 41 8.50 -0.66 -0.09
N SER A 42 7.85 -0.80 1.08
CA SER A 42 8.41 -0.43 2.37
C SER A 42 8.15 -1.45 3.48
N TYR A 43 8.94 -1.39 4.54
CA TYR A 43 8.77 -2.23 5.74
C TYR A 43 7.40 -2.00 6.40
N ILE A 44 6.96 -0.75 6.51
CA ILE A 44 5.68 -0.39 7.14
C ILE A 44 4.47 -0.92 6.35
N GLU A 45 4.53 -0.90 5.01
CA GLU A 45 3.51 -1.53 4.15
C GLU A 45 3.45 -3.04 4.40
N ARG A 46 4.60 -3.72 4.44
CA ARG A 46 4.67 -5.17 4.69
C ARG A 46 4.08 -5.52 6.06
N ARG A 47 4.42 -4.73 7.09
CA ARG A 47 3.94 -4.93 8.46
C ARG A 47 2.42 -4.77 8.54
N LEU A 48 1.87 -3.71 7.96
CA LEU A 48 0.43 -3.49 7.94
C LEU A 48 -0.31 -4.54 7.08
N TYR A 49 0.22 -4.88 5.91
CA TYR A 49 -0.33 -5.93 5.05
C TYR A 49 -0.45 -7.26 5.78
N GLN A 50 0.62 -7.69 6.47
CA GLN A 50 0.62 -8.95 7.21
C GLN A 50 -0.40 -8.93 8.36
N ALA A 51 -0.49 -7.83 9.11
CA ALA A 51 -1.47 -7.70 10.18
C ALA A 51 -2.91 -7.78 9.67
N LEU A 52 -3.23 -7.06 8.58
CA LEU A 52 -4.55 -7.13 7.94
C LEU A 52 -4.86 -8.53 7.39
N LYS A 53 -3.87 -9.21 6.82
CA LYS A 53 -4.04 -10.58 6.32
C LYS A 53 -4.30 -11.59 7.45
N ARG A 54 -3.60 -11.45 8.59
CA ARG A 54 -3.84 -12.27 9.80
C ARG A 54 -5.23 -12.04 10.38
N GLU A 55 -5.70 -10.79 10.32
CA GLU A 55 -7.07 -10.43 10.67
C GLU A 55 -8.10 -11.02 9.69
N GLY A 56 -7.69 -11.71 8.62
CA GLY A 56 -8.59 -12.36 7.66
C GLY A 56 -9.11 -11.46 6.55
N TYR A 57 -8.56 -10.25 6.37
CA TYR A 57 -8.94 -9.41 5.23
C TYR A 57 -8.37 -9.95 3.91
N ARG A 58 -9.18 -9.83 2.84
CA ARG A 58 -8.68 -9.98 1.46
C ARG A 58 -8.04 -8.67 1.01
N VAL A 59 -6.72 -8.61 1.13
CA VAL A 59 -5.93 -7.41 0.88
C VAL A 59 -5.26 -7.45 -0.50
N LYS A 60 -5.26 -6.31 -1.22
CA LYS A 60 -4.43 -6.12 -2.42
C LYS A 60 -3.46 -4.96 -2.18
N THR A 61 -2.26 -5.04 -2.74
CA THR A 61 -1.22 -4.00 -2.60
C THR A 61 -0.91 -3.34 -3.93
N GLN A 62 -0.41 -2.10 -3.90
CA GLN A 62 -0.07 -1.32 -5.09
C GLN A 62 -1.21 -1.30 -6.12
N TYR A 63 -2.44 -1.07 -5.64
CA TYR A 63 -3.67 -1.17 -6.44
C TYR A 63 -3.96 0.16 -7.16
N ARG A 64 -4.28 0.08 -8.45
CA ARG A 64 -4.46 1.25 -9.31
C ARG A 64 -5.88 1.83 -9.19
N ILE A 65 -6.02 3.06 -8.71
CA ILE A 65 -7.29 3.80 -8.64
C ILE A 65 -7.11 5.16 -9.31
N ARG A 66 -7.88 5.44 -10.37
CA ARG A 66 -7.88 6.73 -11.10
C ARG A 66 -6.47 7.24 -11.45
N GLY A 67 -5.57 6.33 -11.83
CA GLY A 67 -4.20 6.66 -12.22
C GLY A 67 -3.20 6.83 -11.06
N TYR A 68 -3.58 6.48 -9.84
CA TYR A 68 -2.68 6.44 -8.68
C TYR A 68 -2.52 5.02 -8.17
N ASP A 69 -1.31 4.69 -7.74
CA ASP A 69 -1.01 3.44 -7.04
C ASP A 69 -1.27 3.69 -5.55
N VAL A 70 -2.14 2.87 -4.95
CA VAL A 70 -2.48 2.89 -3.52
C VAL A 70 -1.77 1.73 -2.85
N ASP A 71 -1.11 2.00 -1.72
CA ASP A 71 -0.22 1.03 -1.06
C ASP A 71 -0.96 -0.27 -0.72
N ILE A 72 -2.13 -0.14 -0.09
CA ILE A 72 -2.96 -1.25 0.37
C ILE A 72 -4.44 -0.92 0.10
N VAL A 73 -5.22 -1.91 -0.34
CA VAL A 73 -6.67 -1.80 -0.43
C VAL A 73 -7.36 -3.03 0.13
N ILE A 74 -8.56 -2.84 0.69
CA ILE A 74 -9.50 -3.90 1.04
C ILE A 74 -10.73 -3.74 0.14
N PRO A 75 -10.77 -4.43 -1.02
CA PRO A 75 -11.73 -4.11 -2.08
C PRO A 75 -13.20 -4.26 -1.67
N ARG A 76 -13.51 -5.27 -0.84
CA ARG A 76 -14.87 -5.52 -0.33
C ARG A 76 -15.48 -4.29 0.33
N TYR A 77 -14.66 -3.49 1.02
CA TYR A 77 -15.11 -2.34 1.81
C TYR A 77 -14.81 -1.00 1.14
N ARG A 78 -14.33 -1.00 -0.12
CA ARG A 78 -13.85 0.22 -0.80
C ARG A 78 -12.86 1.03 0.06
N LEU A 79 -12.03 0.33 0.85
CA LEU A 79 -11.04 0.96 1.72
C LEU A 79 -9.68 1.02 1.01
N ALA A 80 -9.14 2.23 0.90
CA ALA A 80 -7.80 2.54 0.41
C ALA A 80 -6.94 2.99 1.59
N ILE A 81 -5.83 2.31 1.84
CA ILE A 81 -4.93 2.54 2.97
C ILE A 81 -3.56 2.97 2.46
N GLU A 82 -3.05 4.06 3.00
CA GLU A 82 -1.74 4.63 2.66
C GLU A 82 -0.80 4.59 3.87
N CYS A 83 0.45 4.18 3.64
CA CYS A 83 1.48 3.99 4.66
C CYS A 83 2.53 5.11 4.56
N ASP A 84 2.45 6.09 5.45
CA ASP A 84 3.22 7.32 5.37
C ASP A 84 4.53 7.23 6.18
N GLY A 85 5.64 6.91 5.52
CA GLY A 85 6.95 6.75 6.18
C GLY A 85 7.62 8.04 6.66
N ARG A 86 7.30 9.21 6.08
CA ARG A 86 7.91 10.51 6.45
C ARG A 86 6.87 11.64 6.37
N GLN A 87 6.47 12.17 7.52
CA GLN A 87 5.51 13.29 7.58
C GLN A 87 6.20 14.65 7.84
N TRP A 88 7.32 14.66 8.55
CA TRP A 88 7.93 15.87 9.13
C TRP A 88 8.72 16.76 8.16
N HIS A 89 9.01 16.31 6.94
CA HIS A 89 9.76 17.08 5.94
C HIS A 89 9.06 17.19 4.58
N ARG A 90 7.72 17.26 4.56
CA ARG A 90 6.97 17.38 3.30
C ARG A 90 6.92 18.82 2.78
N SER A 91 7.33 19.02 1.53
CA SER A 91 7.15 20.28 0.83
C SER A 91 5.66 20.60 0.63
N SER A 92 5.33 21.87 0.37
CA SER A 92 3.96 22.31 0.07
C SER A 92 3.42 21.62 -1.19
N GLU A 93 4.26 21.37 -2.19
CA GLU A 93 3.91 20.66 -3.43
C GLU A 93 3.56 19.19 -3.17
N GLN A 94 4.35 18.50 -2.32
CA GLN A 94 4.06 17.12 -1.94
C GLN A 94 2.70 17.04 -1.23
N LYS A 95 2.44 17.93 -0.26
CA LYS A 95 1.13 18.02 0.41
C LYS A 95 0.00 18.27 -0.59
N LYS A 96 0.19 19.16 -1.56
CA LYS A 96 -0.81 19.44 -2.61
C LYS A 96 -1.06 18.21 -3.49
N ARG A 97 -0.02 17.47 -3.85
CA ARG A 97 -0.13 16.23 -4.62
C ARG A 97 -0.86 15.13 -3.84
N ASP A 98 -0.56 14.96 -2.56
CA ASP A 98 -1.22 13.98 -1.70
C ASP A 98 -2.70 14.31 -1.52
N ARG A 99 -3.05 15.59 -1.31
CA ARG A 99 -4.45 16.05 -1.26
C ARG A 99 -5.20 15.73 -2.56
N ARG A 100 -4.58 16.01 -3.72
CA ARG A 100 -5.16 15.69 -5.04
C ARG A 100 -5.37 14.19 -5.25
N LYS A 101 -4.40 13.36 -4.83
CA LYS A 101 -4.51 11.89 -4.87
C LYS A 101 -5.69 11.42 -4.02
N SER A 102 -5.73 11.83 -2.75
CA SER A 102 -6.82 11.47 -1.82
C SER A 102 -8.19 11.89 -2.34
N ALA A 103 -8.33 13.12 -2.85
CA ALA A 103 -9.58 13.62 -3.42
C ALA A 103 -10.05 12.79 -4.64
N LYS A 104 -9.14 12.41 -5.55
CA LYS A 104 -9.48 11.58 -6.71
C LYS A 104 -9.86 10.15 -6.33
N ILE A 105 -9.21 9.57 -5.33
CA ILE A 105 -9.55 8.24 -4.81
C ILE A 105 -10.93 8.30 -4.14
N ALA A 106 -11.18 9.31 -3.31
CA ALA A 106 -12.48 9.54 -2.67
C ALA A 106 -13.60 9.73 -3.69
N LYS A 107 -13.39 10.54 -4.74
CA LYS A 107 -14.34 10.71 -5.85
C LYS A 107 -14.63 9.41 -6.62
N ALA A 108 -13.76 8.40 -6.52
CA ALA A 108 -13.99 7.07 -7.09
C ALA A 108 -14.75 6.12 -6.13
N GLY A 109 -15.29 6.64 -5.03
CA GLY A 109 -16.09 5.87 -4.06
C GLY A 109 -15.25 5.10 -3.04
N TRP A 110 -13.99 5.47 -2.84
CA TRP A 110 -13.11 4.81 -1.88
C TRP A 110 -12.91 5.65 -0.62
N LYS A 111 -13.02 5.03 0.56
CA LYS A 111 -12.54 5.65 1.80
C LYS A 111 -11.02 5.62 1.79
N VAL A 112 -10.40 6.79 2.00
CA VAL A 112 -8.94 6.87 2.20
C VAL A 112 -8.63 6.91 3.70
N MET A 113 -7.82 5.96 4.17
CA MET A 113 -7.26 5.90 5.51
C MET A 113 -5.74 5.98 5.40
N ARG A 114 -5.09 6.68 6.33
CA ARG A 114 -3.65 6.94 6.26
C ARG A 114 -3.05 6.67 7.63
N PHE A 115 -1.98 5.88 7.64
CA PHE A 115 -1.24 5.54 8.84
C PHE A 115 0.20 5.98 8.68
N THR A 116 0.70 6.71 9.67
CA THR A 116 2.12 7.06 9.73
C THR A 116 2.96 5.82 10.05
N GLY A 117 4.23 5.83 9.65
CA GLY A 117 5.17 4.80 10.05
C GLY A 117 5.29 4.66 11.57
N LYS A 118 5.16 5.77 12.32
CA LYS A 118 5.13 5.77 13.78
C LYS A 118 3.91 5.03 14.33
N GLU A 119 2.71 5.27 13.79
CA GLU A 119 1.51 4.53 14.19
C GLU A 119 1.66 3.02 13.93
N ILE A 120 2.09 2.65 12.73
CA ILE A 120 2.26 1.23 12.33
C ILE A 120 3.29 0.53 13.21
N ASN A 121 4.40 1.21 13.52
CA ASN A 121 5.49 0.62 14.28
C ASN A 121 5.19 0.54 15.78
N ASN A 122 4.59 1.58 16.35
CA ASN A 122 4.37 1.68 17.79
C ASN A 122 3.13 0.91 18.24
N ASN A 123 2.06 0.90 17.44
CA ASN A 123 0.83 0.23 17.83
C ASN A 123 0.04 -0.27 16.60
N ILE A 124 0.47 -1.43 16.10
CA ILE A 124 -0.18 -2.09 14.97
C ILE A 124 -1.62 -2.50 15.30
N ALA A 125 -1.89 -2.93 16.55
CA ALA A 125 -3.23 -3.33 16.99
C ALA A 125 -4.23 -2.17 16.86
N ARG A 126 -3.85 -0.95 17.26
CA ARG A 126 -4.67 0.25 17.07
C ARG A 126 -4.92 0.56 15.59
N CYS A 127 -3.95 0.30 14.71
CA CYS A 127 -4.16 0.46 13.27
C CYS A 127 -5.21 -0.52 12.73
N ILE A 128 -5.14 -1.78 13.16
CA ILE A 128 -6.13 -2.81 12.82
C ILE A 128 -7.50 -2.46 13.40
N GLN A 129 -7.57 -1.97 14.64
CA GLN A 129 -8.84 -1.56 15.25
C GLN A 129 -9.52 -0.46 14.42
N LYS A 130 -8.81 0.59 14.00
CA LYS A 130 -9.40 1.63 13.13
C LYS A 130 -9.97 1.06 11.82
N VAL A 131 -9.34 0.01 11.28
CA VAL A 131 -9.84 -0.69 10.08
C VAL A 131 -11.08 -1.54 10.42
N ASN A 132 -11.06 -2.26 11.54
CA ASN A 132 -12.20 -3.04 12.02
C ASN A 132 -13.42 -2.13 12.26
N ASP A 133 -13.24 -1.01 12.94
CA ASP A 133 -14.29 -0.01 13.20
C ASP A 133 -14.94 0.48 11.89
N TYR A 134 -14.12 0.78 10.87
CA TYR A 134 -14.64 1.24 9.58
C TYR A 134 -15.38 0.12 8.81
N THR A 135 -14.89 -1.11 8.92
CA THR A 135 -15.44 -2.25 8.16
C THR A 135 -16.61 -2.92 8.88
N GLY A 136 -16.92 -2.51 10.11
CA GLY A 136 -17.93 -3.13 10.97
C GLY A 136 -17.59 -4.59 11.28
N LYS A 137 -16.30 -4.92 11.36
CA LYS A 137 -15.87 -6.32 11.54
C LYS A 137 -16.13 -6.85 12.95
N TYR A 138 -16.37 -5.99 13.94
CA TYR A 138 -16.89 -6.31 15.27
C TYR A 138 -17.64 -5.09 15.80
#